data_AF-A0A9P0H4N8-F1
#
_entry.id   AF-A0A9P0H4N8-F1
#
_cell.length_a   1.000
_cell.length_b   1.000
_cell.length_c   1.000
_cell.angle_alpha   90.00
_cell.angle_beta   90.00
_cell.angle_gamma   90.00
#
_symmetry.space_group_name_H-M   'P 1'
#
loop_
_entity.id
_entity.type
_entity.pdbx_description
1 polymer ?
#
loop_
_entity_poly.entity_id
_entity_poly.type
_entity_poly.pdbx_seq_one_letter_code
_entity_poly.pdbx_strand_id
1 'polypeptide(L)'
;MISTEGLSKVVDSSQLTSDLEGSLHYDHAQWIDMRLAVEDFLWQATDLLDRLDDLQEDLSRSDFGEDVPSAKHGLDLHAEIKKRILKAPVEELDLTGQRLLQRLSGDTSSGYDSGYSGRESEASTTNPDLQASVPQILHNLDSIRASQNHLLQLWHHKKAKLDQCFQLRLFEQDCEKMFEWICHNRDVFLMNYVEIGHSYTLAKELQEEHNHFTMSSMNVYVNINRILAVATRMMESGHYASSHIRSVANRLDRAWKEFAAGLDERTAVLALSVLFHHKAEQYVENVGTWNQACENMSIPSEIMLLESAIHQHQNHYESMCQAYTEVYNAYQSLLNGLDLLVQVCLNFPPPPSRPPRIHYTNITIINTDGGGSDSSASSRGPNPAADYSEGASHVLAVIHQILNHHRSLEHRWLTKKIKLHQRLALRLFQEDVKQVLDWLANHGEVFLRKNTGVGRNLQKARVYQKSHEHFENVAQKLSIEAVE
;
A
#
# COMPACT_ATOMS: atom_id res chain seq x y z
N MET A 1 66.66 -63.02 -45.30
CA MET A 1 65.39 -63.65 -44.91
C MET A 1 65.70 -64.72 -43.89
N ILE A 2 65.06 -64.67 -42.72
CA ILE A 2 65.23 -65.67 -41.65
C ILE A 2 64.35 -66.86 -42.03
N SER A 3 64.87 -68.10 -41.99
CA SER A 3 64.07 -69.31 -42.20
C SER A 3 63.21 -69.61 -40.96
N THR A 4 62.12 -70.36 -41.12
CA THR A 4 61.26 -70.81 -40.00
C THR A 4 62.04 -71.51 -38.90
N GLU A 5 63.03 -72.32 -39.28
CA GLU A 5 63.97 -73.02 -38.40
C GLU A 5 64.98 -72.10 -37.69
N GLY A 6 65.14 -70.85 -38.17
CA GLY A 6 66.04 -69.84 -37.61
C GLY A 6 65.37 -68.87 -36.63
N LEU A 7 64.04 -68.88 -36.52
CA LEU A 7 63.28 -67.94 -35.69
C LEU A 7 63.60 -68.08 -34.19
N SER A 8 63.76 -69.30 -33.71
CA SER A 8 64.11 -69.61 -32.30
C SER A 8 65.48 -69.09 -31.87
N LYS A 9 66.34 -68.65 -32.81
CA LYS A 9 67.65 -68.04 -32.51
C LYS A 9 67.62 -66.52 -32.36
N VAL A 10 66.52 -65.88 -32.76
CA VAL A 10 66.40 -64.42 -32.86
C VAL A 10 65.19 -63.90 -32.07
N VAL A 11 64.19 -64.76 -31.84
CA VAL A 11 62.97 -64.48 -31.08
C VAL A 11 62.85 -65.49 -29.96
N ASP A 12 62.48 -65.02 -28.77
CA ASP A 12 62.25 -65.87 -27.61
C ASP A 12 61.15 -66.90 -27.91
N SER A 13 61.37 -68.16 -27.55
CA SER A 13 60.38 -69.23 -27.67
C SER A 13 59.06 -68.90 -26.96
N SER A 14 59.08 -68.06 -25.92
CA SER A 14 57.87 -67.59 -25.22
C SER A 14 57.01 -66.62 -26.03
N GLN A 15 57.49 -66.12 -27.17
CA GLN A 15 56.78 -65.20 -28.06
C GLN A 15 56.30 -65.88 -29.36
N LEU A 16 56.63 -67.16 -29.53
CA LEU A 16 56.26 -67.95 -30.69
C LEU A 16 55.12 -68.90 -30.31
N THR A 17 54.16 -69.08 -31.21
CA THR A 17 53.05 -70.02 -31.04
C THR A 17 53.51 -71.46 -31.28
N SER A 18 52.71 -72.44 -30.88
CA SER A 18 53.09 -73.87 -30.93
C SER A 18 53.36 -74.40 -32.35
N ASP A 19 52.75 -73.80 -33.37
CA ASP A 19 53.01 -74.06 -34.80
C ASP A 19 54.35 -73.51 -35.30
N LEU A 20 55.01 -72.64 -34.51
CA LEU A 20 56.33 -72.07 -34.75
C LEU A 20 57.37 -72.55 -33.71
N GLU A 21 57.14 -73.71 -33.09
CA GLU A 21 58.01 -74.32 -32.06
C GLU A 21 58.20 -73.46 -30.79
N GLY A 22 57.22 -72.62 -30.45
CA GLY A 22 57.22 -71.82 -29.22
C GLY A 22 56.22 -72.26 -28.15
N SER A 23 56.18 -71.53 -27.04
CA SER A 23 55.34 -71.78 -25.87
C SER A 23 54.23 -70.74 -25.65
N LEU A 24 54.06 -69.78 -26.56
CA LEU A 24 52.99 -68.79 -26.48
C LEU A 24 51.64 -69.45 -26.75
N HIS A 25 50.76 -69.42 -25.76
CA HIS A 25 49.37 -69.83 -25.93
C HIS A 25 48.59 -68.74 -26.67
N TYR A 26 48.13 -69.04 -27.89
CA TYR A 26 47.35 -68.13 -28.72
C TYR A 26 46.09 -68.81 -29.24
N ASP A 27 44.93 -68.28 -28.86
CA ASP A 27 43.63 -68.65 -29.41
C ASP A 27 43.09 -67.49 -30.25
N HIS A 28 43.11 -67.68 -31.58
CA HIS A 28 42.61 -66.69 -32.53
C HIS A 28 41.13 -66.36 -32.33
N ALA A 29 40.29 -67.33 -31.94
CA ALA A 29 38.85 -67.10 -31.76
C ALA A 29 38.60 -66.26 -30.50
N GLN A 30 39.29 -66.57 -29.41
CA GLN A 30 39.24 -65.78 -28.18
C GLN A 30 39.79 -64.37 -28.39
N TRP A 31 40.87 -64.22 -29.15
CA TRP A 31 41.43 -62.91 -29.48
C TRP A 31 40.45 -62.06 -30.29
N ILE A 32 39.83 -62.64 -31.33
CA ILE A 32 38.81 -61.94 -32.14
C ILE A 32 37.63 -61.53 -31.27
N ASP A 33 37.09 -62.42 -30.43
CA ASP A 33 35.97 -62.11 -29.54
C ASP A 33 36.31 -60.98 -28.56
N MET A 34 37.50 -61.00 -27.96
CA MET A 34 37.94 -59.94 -27.06
C MET A 34 38.11 -58.61 -27.80
N ARG A 35 38.72 -58.63 -28.99
CA ARG A 35 38.92 -57.44 -29.80
C ARG A 35 37.58 -56.81 -30.18
N LEU A 36 36.62 -57.63 -30.64
CA LEU A 36 35.27 -57.17 -30.95
C LEU A 36 34.56 -56.58 -29.72
N ALA A 37 34.69 -57.21 -28.55
CA ALA A 37 34.10 -56.69 -27.31
C ALA A 37 34.71 -55.34 -26.87
N VAL A 38 36.02 -55.16 -27.04
CA VAL A 38 36.68 -53.87 -26.78
C VAL A 38 36.19 -52.82 -27.77
N GLU A 39 36.15 -53.11 -29.06
CA GLU A 39 35.71 -52.17 -30.09
C GLU A 39 34.23 -51.77 -29.93
N ASP A 40 33.36 -52.72 -29.63
CA ASP A 40 31.94 -52.48 -29.33
C ASP A 40 31.77 -51.59 -28.09
N PHE A 41 32.50 -51.88 -27.01
CA PHE A 41 32.51 -51.03 -25.82
C PHE A 41 32.99 -49.60 -26.14
N LEU A 42 34.09 -49.44 -26.88
CA LEU A 42 34.64 -48.13 -27.23
C LEU A 42 33.66 -47.32 -28.10
N TRP A 43 32.97 -47.99 -29.03
CA TRP A 43 31.94 -47.36 -29.85
C TRP A 43 30.76 -46.89 -29.00
N GLN A 44 30.21 -47.75 -28.13
CA GLN A 44 29.12 -47.39 -27.22
C GLN A 44 29.50 -46.27 -26.25
N ALA A 45 30.75 -46.28 -25.75
CA ALA A 45 31.28 -45.22 -24.90
C ALA A 45 31.35 -43.88 -25.62
N THR A 46 31.81 -43.87 -26.87
CA THR A 46 31.90 -42.65 -27.69
C THR A 46 30.51 -42.11 -28.03
N ASP A 47 29.58 -42.96 -28.48
CA ASP A 47 28.19 -42.57 -28.75
C ASP A 47 27.51 -41.98 -27.51
N LEU A 48 27.75 -42.59 -26.34
CA LEU A 48 27.19 -42.08 -25.10
C LEU A 48 27.80 -40.72 -24.72
N LEU A 49 29.11 -40.52 -24.88
CA LEU A 49 29.76 -39.23 -24.64
C LEU A 49 29.20 -38.14 -25.56
N ASP A 50 29.05 -38.42 -26.86
CA ASP A 50 28.46 -37.48 -27.83
C ASP A 50 27.03 -37.07 -27.40
N ARG A 51 26.22 -38.05 -26.96
CA ARG A 51 24.85 -37.78 -26.47
C ARG A 51 24.84 -36.97 -25.17
N LEU A 52 25.83 -37.15 -24.29
CA LEU A 52 25.96 -36.37 -23.07
C LEU A 52 26.40 -34.93 -23.40
N ASP A 53 27.25 -34.75 -24.39
CA ASP A 53 27.67 -33.43 -24.89
C ASP A 53 26.49 -32.67 -25.54
N ASP A 54 25.64 -33.33 -26.33
CA ASP A 54 24.39 -32.73 -26.85
C ASP A 54 23.49 -32.20 -25.72
N LEU A 55 23.34 -33.00 -24.65
CA LEU A 55 22.56 -32.59 -23.46
C LEU A 55 23.23 -31.43 -22.72
N GLN A 56 24.56 -31.35 -22.73
CA GLN A 56 25.30 -30.23 -22.16
C GLN A 56 25.01 -28.95 -22.95
N GLU A 57 24.98 -29.04 -24.28
CA GLU A 57 24.62 -27.91 -25.14
C GLU A 57 23.19 -27.43 -24.86
N ASP A 58 22.21 -28.35 -24.81
CA ASP A 58 20.82 -28.06 -24.44
C ASP A 58 20.72 -27.35 -23.07
N LEU A 59 21.52 -27.78 -22.09
CA LEU A 59 21.61 -27.15 -20.77
C LEU A 59 22.29 -25.77 -20.82
N SER A 60 23.24 -25.54 -21.70
CA SER A 60 23.94 -24.26 -21.80
C SER A 60 23.09 -23.11 -22.37
N ARG A 61 22.04 -23.43 -23.14
CA ARG A 61 21.13 -22.43 -23.74
C ARG A 61 20.45 -21.56 -22.69
N SER A 62 20.51 -20.24 -22.86
CA SER A 62 19.98 -19.26 -21.91
C SER A 62 18.67 -18.64 -22.40
N ASP A 63 17.59 -19.43 -22.35
CA ASP A 63 16.25 -18.99 -22.78
C ASP A 63 15.33 -18.85 -21.57
N PHE A 64 15.11 -17.60 -21.15
CA PHE A 64 14.15 -17.28 -20.10
C PHE A 64 12.81 -16.88 -20.74
N GLY A 65 11.72 -17.46 -20.24
CA GLY A 65 10.38 -17.08 -20.68
C GLY A 65 10.06 -15.62 -20.32
N GLU A 66 9.43 -14.90 -21.26
CA GLU A 66 9.04 -13.50 -21.07
C GLU A 66 7.74 -13.31 -20.30
N ASP A 67 6.94 -14.38 -20.20
CA ASP A 67 5.68 -14.44 -19.47
C ASP A 67 5.55 -15.74 -18.66
N VAL A 68 4.49 -15.82 -17.85
CA VAL A 68 4.23 -16.95 -16.96
C VAL A 68 4.08 -18.27 -17.73
N PRO A 69 3.26 -18.37 -18.81
CA PRO A 69 3.21 -19.57 -19.65
C PRO A 69 4.56 -20.01 -20.22
N SER A 70 5.32 -19.10 -20.84
CA SER A 70 6.62 -19.42 -21.45
C SER A 70 7.65 -19.85 -20.41
N ALA A 71 7.70 -19.19 -19.24
CA ALA A 71 8.61 -19.57 -18.16
C ALA A 71 8.26 -20.94 -17.57
N LYS A 72 6.95 -21.26 -17.44
CA LYS A 72 6.49 -22.58 -17.03
C LYS A 72 6.87 -23.65 -18.04
N HIS A 73 6.68 -23.38 -19.33
CA HIS A 73 7.05 -24.30 -20.39
C HIS A 73 8.56 -24.61 -20.39
N GLY A 74 9.41 -23.59 -20.16
CA GLY A 74 10.85 -23.78 -19.99
C GLY A 74 11.21 -24.70 -18.82
N LEU A 75 10.50 -24.61 -17.69
CA LEU A 75 10.66 -25.54 -16.56
C LEU A 75 10.26 -26.97 -16.92
N ASP A 76 9.17 -27.15 -17.67
CA ASP A 76 8.70 -28.45 -18.11
C ASP A 76 9.69 -29.12 -19.07
N LEU A 77 10.23 -28.37 -20.04
CA LEU A 77 11.30 -28.84 -20.93
C LEU A 77 12.56 -29.21 -20.14
N HIS A 78 12.95 -28.39 -19.16
CA HIS A 78 14.10 -28.68 -18.29
C HIS A 78 13.89 -29.93 -17.45
N ALA A 79 12.66 -30.21 -17.00
CA ALA A 79 12.32 -31.45 -16.32
C ALA A 79 12.44 -32.67 -17.25
N GLU A 80 12.15 -32.54 -18.54
CA GLU A 80 12.34 -33.60 -19.53
C GLU A 80 13.82 -33.88 -19.81
N ILE A 81 14.67 -32.85 -19.85
CA ILE A 81 16.14 -33.01 -19.93
C ILE A 81 16.65 -33.88 -18.78
N LYS A 82 16.15 -33.69 -17.54
CA LYS A 82 16.50 -34.55 -16.40
C LYS A 82 16.20 -36.02 -16.69
N LYS A 83 15.03 -36.31 -17.27
CA LYS A 83 14.63 -37.69 -17.60
C LYS A 83 15.55 -38.28 -18.66
N ARG A 84 16.00 -37.49 -19.64
CA ARG A 84 16.98 -37.92 -20.66
C ARG A 84 18.34 -38.26 -20.02
N ILE A 85 18.84 -37.43 -19.10
CA ILE A 85 20.10 -37.68 -18.36
C ILE A 85 20.01 -38.98 -17.54
N LEU A 86 18.90 -39.19 -16.83
CA LEU A 86 18.70 -40.38 -15.97
C LEU A 86 18.46 -41.67 -16.77
N LYS A 87 17.95 -41.57 -18.00
CA LYS A 87 17.74 -42.72 -18.90
C LYS A 87 18.97 -43.10 -19.71
N ALA A 88 20.05 -42.32 -19.63
CA ALA A 88 21.31 -42.65 -20.29
C ALA A 88 21.87 -43.97 -19.71
N PRO A 89 22.30 -44.95 -20.54
CA PRO A 89 22.69 -46.30 -20.10
C PRO A 89 24.09 -46.34 -19.45
N VAL A 90 24.39 -45.39 -18.55
CA VAL A 90 25.69 -45.26 -17.89
C VAL A 90 26.00 -46.48 -17.02
N GLU A 91 25.04 -46.96 -16.23
CA GLU A 91 25.22 -48.13 -15.35
C GLU A 91 25.43 -49.43 -16.15
N GLU A 92 24.69 -49.60 -17.25
CA GLU A 92 24.82 -50.78 -18.12
C GLU A 92 26.18 -50.83 -18.79
N LEU A 93 26.64 -49.69 -19.33
CA LEU A 93 27.94 -49.58 -19.97
C LEU A 93 29.09 -49.74 -18.95
N ASP A 94 28.88 -49.26 -17.71
CA ASP A 94 29.82 -49.44 -16.62
C ASP A 94 30.02 -50.92 -16.26
N LEU A 95 28.92 -51.68 -16.15
CA LEU A 95 28.97 -53.13 -15.96
C LEU A 95 29.68 -53.85 -17.11
N THR A 96 29.42 -53.44 -18.36
CA THR A 96 30.09 -53.99 -19.55
C THR A 96 31.59 -53.73 -19.50
N GLY A 97 32.00 -52.50 -19.18
CA GLY A 97 33.41 -52.14 -19.04
C GLY A 97 34.11 -52.88 -17.90
N GLN A 98 33.46 -53.02 -16.73
CA GLN A 98 33.99 -53.80 -15.61
C GLN A 98 34.19 -55.28 -15.95
N ARG A 99 33.21 -55.91 -16.63
CA ARG A 99 33.35 -57.30 -17.10
C ARG A 99 34.48 -57.43 -18.11
N LEU A 100 34.63 -56.47 -19.02
CA LEU A 100 35.71 -56.46 -20.00
C LEU A 100 37.08 -56.35 -19.33
N LEU A 101 37.22 -55.47 -18.33
CA LEU A 101 38.44 -55.33 -17.52
C LEU A 101 38.78 -56.60 -16.72
N GLN A 102 37.78 -57.28 -16.15
CA GLN A 102 37.97 -58.57 -15.47
C GLN A 102 38.50 -59.63 -16.45
N ARG A 103 37.91 -59.72 -17.64
CA ARG A 103 38.37 -60.65 -18.69
C ARG A 103 39.79 -60.33 -19.17
N LEU A 104 40.14 -59.05 -19.27
CA LEU A 104 41.49 -58.60 -19.67
C LEU A 104 42.53 -58.82 -18.56
N SER A 105 42.14 -58.81 -17.28
CA SER A 105 43.06 -59.00 -16.14
C SER A 105 43.45 -60.46 -15.90
N GLY A 106 42.89 -61.41 -16.66
CA GLY A 106 43.28 -62.83 -16.62
C GLY A 106 42.81 -63.60 -15.39
N ASP A 107 41.97 -63.01 -14.52
CA ASP A 107 41.54 -63.65 -13.28
C ASP A 107 40.33 -64.57 -13.52
N THR A 108 40.61 -65.78 -14.03
CA THR A 108 39.69 -66.90 -13.91
C THR A 108 39.58 -67.30 -12.45
N SER A 109 38.67 -66.64 -11.73
CA SER A 109 38.09 -67.15 -10.49
C SER A 109 37.29 -68.43 -10.79
N SER A 110 37.98 -69.55 -10.95
CA SER A 110 37.39 -70.86 -10.67
C SER A 110 37.55 -71.10 -9.18
N GLY A 111 36.53 -70.74 -8.40
CA GLY A 111 36.52 -71.03 -6.98
C GLY A 111 36.30 -72.51 -6.74
N TYR A 112 37.37 -73.31 -6.57
CA TYR A 112 37.38 -74.57 -5.79
C TYR A 112 38.82 -74.89 -5.32
N ASP A 113 39.01 -74.86 -4.00
CA ASP A 113 39.81 -75.80 -3.19
C ASP A 113 40.97 -76.59 -3.83
N SER A 114 42.21 -76.26 -3.46
CA SER A 114 43.14 -77.24 -2.86
C SER A 114 44.49 -76.59 -2.52
N GLY A 115 44.96 -76.84 -1.30
CA GLY A 115 46.28 -76.46 -0.85
C GLY A 115 47.38 -77.24 -1.57
N TYR A 116 48.56 -76.62 -1.61
CA TYR A 116 49.85 -77.20 -2.02
C TYR A 116 50.04 -77.43 -3.52
N SER A 117 50.69 -76.45 -4.17
CA SER A 117 51.78 -76.68 -5.14
C SER A 117 52.48 -75.36 -5.46
N GLY A 118 53.78 -75.29 -5.16
CA GLY A 118 54.67 -74.36 -5.83
C GLY A 118 54.77 -74.75 -7.29
N ARG A 119 54.37 -73.85 -8.18
CA ARG A 119 54.72 -73.89 -9.59
C ARG A 119 54.73 -72.46 -10.10
N GLU A 120 55.78 -72.19 -10.86
CA GLU A 120 56.15 -70.92 -11.44
C GLU A 120 54.93 -70.21 -12.04
N SER A 121 54.80 -68.90 -11.76
CA SER A 121 53.86 -68.04 -12.46
C SER A 121 54.02 -68.28 -13.96
N GLU A 122 53.03 -68.95 -14.57
CA GLU A 122 52.79 -68.80 -16.00
C GLU A 122 52.58 -67.31 -16.20
N ALA A 123 53.57 -66.67 -16.82
CA ALA A 123 53.52 -65.28 -17.18
C ALA A 123 52.21 -65.09 -17.96
N SER A 124 51.32 -64.28 -17.39
CA SER A 124 50.06 -63.88 -18.00
C SER A 124 50.25 -63.69 -19.50
N THR A 125 49.75 -64.62 -20.32
CA THR A 125 49.81 -64.60 -21.79
C THR A 125 48.81 -63.58 -22.34
N THR A 126 48.66 -62.45 -21.65
CA THR A 126 47.78 -61.37 -22.06
C THR A 126 48.39 -60.65 -23.24
N ASN A 127 47.66 -60.59 -24.35
CA ASN A 127 48.08 -59.91 -25.56
C ASN A 127 48.42 -58.42 -25.26
N PRO A 128 49.64 -57.94 -25.58
CA PRO A 128 50.07 -56.57 -25.31
C PRO A 128 49.15 -55.49 -25.89
N ASP A 129 48.56 -55.74 -27.07
CA ASP A 129 47.64 -54.82 -27.74
C ASP A 129 46.30 -54.67 -26.99
N LEU A 130 45.77 -55.80 -26.48
CA LEU A 130 44.56 -55.79 -25.66
C LEU A 130 44.83 -55.16 -24.28
N GLN A 131 46.03 -55.37 -23.72
CA GLN A 131 46.45 -54.70 -22.48
C GLN A 131 46.61 -53.18 -22.66
N ALA A 132 47.06 -52.73 -23.82
CA ALA A 132 47.14 -51.31 -24.15
C ALA A 132 45.76 -50.63 -24.20
N SER A 133 44.67 -51.40 -24.33
CA SER A 133 43.29 -50.88 -24.31
C SER A 133 42.74 -50.65 -22.90
N VAL A 134 43.34 -51.26 -21.86
CA VAL A 134 42.86 -51.14 -20.46
C VAL A 134 42.82 -49.68 -19.96
N PRO A 135 43.87 -48.85 -20.14
CA PRO A 135 43.81 -47.44 -19.76
C PRO A 135 42.72 -46.66 -20.48
N GLN A 136 42.45 -47.00 -21.75
CA GLN A 136 41.42 -46.35 -22.55
C GLN A 136 40.02 -46.72 -22.05
N ILE A 137 39.78 -47.99 -21.69
CA ILE A 137 38.51 -48.44 -21.10
C ILE A 137 38.25 -47.72 -19.77
N LEU A 138 39.24 -47.68 -18.88
CA LEU A 138 39.14 -46.97 -17.60
C LEU A 138 38.87 -45.48 -17.80
N HIS A 139 39.61 -44.83 -18.71
CA HIS A 139 39.43 -43.41 -19.02
C HIS A 139 38.02 -43.09 -19.53
N ASN A 140 37.45 -43.93 -20.40
CA ASN A 140 36.10 -43.75 -20.91
C ASN A 140 35.04 -43.94 -19.81
N LEU A 141 35.18 -44.96 -18.95
CA LEU A 141 34.28 -45.15 -17.81
C LEU A 141 34.29 -43.94 -16.87
N ASP A 142 35.48 -43.44 -16.53
CA ASP A 142 35.63 -42.26 -15.69
C ASP A 142 35.05 -41.01 -16.35
N SER A 143 35.28 -40.83 -17.66
CA SER A 143 34.78 -39.68 -18.42
C SER A 143 33.26 -39.67 -18.52
N ILE A 144 32.63 -40.82 -18.75
CA ILE A 144 31.16 -40.95 -18.81
C ILE A 144 30.54 -40.65 -17.45
N ARG A 145 31.09 -41.21 -16.37
CA ARG A 145 30.65 -40.93 -15.00
C ARG A 145 30.83 -39.46 -14.65
N ALA A 146 31.97 -38.86 -15.01
CA ALA A 146 32.24 -37.44 -14.78
C ALA A 146 31.27 -36.55 -15.55
N SER A 147 31.02 -36.85 -16.83
CA SER A 147 30.12 -36.09 -17.70
C SER A 147 28.67 -36.17 -17.19
N GLN A 148 28.17 -37.35 -16.82
CA GLN A 148 26.82 -37.48 -16.25
C GLN A 148 26.67 -36.68 -14.94
N ASN A 149 27.65 -36.76 -14.04
CA ASN A 149 27.65 -35.98 -12.81
C ASN A 149 27.70 -34.47 -13.08
N HIS A 150 28.49 -34.04 -14.08
CA HIS A 150 28.57 -32.64 -14.49
C HIS A 150 27.23 -32.14 -15.04
N LEU A 151 26.56 -32.92 -15.91
CA LEU A 151 25.22 -32.60 -16.42
C LEU A 151 24.20 -32.43 -15.29
N LEU A 152 24.22 -33.32 -14.29
CA LEU A 152 23.34 -33.20 -13.13
C LEU A 152 23.60 -31.91 -12.34
N GLN A 153 24.87 -31.52 -12.16
CA GLN A 153 25.23 -30.25 -11.52
C GLN A 153 24.75 -29.03 -12.32
N LEU A 154 25.01 -29.01 -13.64
CA LEU A 154 24.52 -27.97 -14.54
C LEU A 154 23.00 -27.88 -14.53
N TRP A 155 22.31 -29.02 -14.53
CA TRP A 155 20.87 -29.12 -14.45
C TRP A 155 20.32 -28.49 -13.16
N HIS A 156 20.93 -28.79 -12.00
CA HIS A 156 20.55 -28.21 -10.72
C HIS A 156 20.73 -26.68 -10.70
N HIS A 157 21.85 -26.19 -11.24
CA HIS A 157 22.11 -24.75 -11.32
C HIS A 157 21.10 -24.04 -12.24
N LYS A 158 20.84 -24.59 -13.43
CA LYS A 158 19.86 -24.03 -14.38
C LYS A 158 18.44 -24.08 -13.82
N LYS A 159 18.07 -25.15 -13.11
CA LYS A 159 16.76 -25.26 -12.46
C LYS A 159 16.53 -24.11 -11.49
N ALA A 160 17.52 -23.81 -10.63
CA ALA A 160 17.40 -22.69 -9.69
C ALA A 160 17.16 -21.35 -10.39
N LYS A 161 17.85 -21.09 -11.53
CA LYS A 161 17.62 -19.88 -12.33
C LYS A 161 16.25 -19.85 -13.01
N LEU A 162 15.78 -20.99 -13.54
CA LEU A 162 14.45 -21.09 -14.17
C LEU A 162 13.33 -20.91 -13.12
N ASP A 163 13.48 -21.48 -11.93
CA ASP A 163 12.52 -21.31 -10.83
C ASP A 163 12.46 -19.82 -10.40
N GLN A 164 13.61 -19.13 -10.31
CA GLN A 164 13.67 -17.69 -10.07
C GLN A 164 13.00 -16.89 -11.20
N CYS A 165 13.27 -17.22 -12.47
CA CYS A 165 12.62 -16.57 -13.60
C CYS A 165 11.09 -16.73 -13.55
N PHE A 166 10.59 -17.93 -13.25
CA PHE A 166 9.16 -18.17 -13.14
C PHE A 166 8.53 -17.35 -12.00
N GLN A 167 9.18 -17.28 -10.84
CA GLN A 167 8.73 -16.43 -9.72
C GLN A 167 8.70 -14.94 -10.11
N LEU A 168 9.71 -14.46 -10.84
CA LEU A 168 9.74 -13.09 -11.35
C LEU A 168 8.54 -12.80 -12.26
N ARG A 169 8.19 -13.71 -13.17
CA ARG A 169 7.05 -13.52 -14.08
C ARG A 169 5.71 -13.51 -13.34
N LEU A 170 5.55 -14.32 -12.31
CA LEU A 170 4.37 -14.28 -11.44
C LEU A 170 4.27 -12.94 -10.71
N PHE A 171 5.37 -12.49 -10.09
CA PHE A 171 5.43 -11.21 -9.39
C PHE A 171 5.11 -10.03 -10.31
N GLU A 172 5.69 -10.00 -11.52
CA GLU A 172 5.45 -8.94 -12.49
C GLU A 172 3.98 -8.92 -12.96
N GLN A 173 3.38 -10.09 -13.21
CA GLN A 173 1.97 -10.19 -13.58
C GLN A 173 1.05 -9.70 -12.45
N ASP A 174 1.34 -10.05 -11.20
CA ASP A 174 0.55 -9.59 -10.05
C ASP A 174 0.69 -8.07 -9.85
N CYS A 175 1.88 -7.51 -10.02
CA CYS A 175 2.09 -6.07 -9.99
C CYS A 175 1.33 -5.35 -11.13
N GLU A 176 1.37 -5.88 -12.35
CA GLU A 176 0.69 -5.30 -13.52
C GLU A 176 -0.82 -5.19 -13.27
N LYS A 177 -1.46 -6.25 -12.76
CA LYS A 177 -2.88 -6.22 -12.38
C LYS A 177 -3.19 -5.14 -11.35
N MET A 178 -2.32 -4.95 -10.35
CA MET A 178 -2.52 -3.92 -9.33
C MET A 178 -2.31 -2.51 -9.89
N PHE A 179 -1.33 -2.30 -10.76
CA PHE A 179 -1.15 -1.02 -11.45
C PHE A 179 -2.36 -0.67 -12.33
N GLU A 180 -2.84 -1.61 -13.15
CA GLU A 180 -4.04 -1.41 -13.98
C GLU A 180 -5.25 -1.03 -13.13
N TRP A 181 -5.46 -1.74 -12.01
CA TRP A 181 -6.55 -1.45 -11.09
C TRP A 181 -6.40 -0.05 -10.48
N ILE A 182 -5.22 0.32 -9.97
CA ILE A 182 -4.98 1.64 -9.35
C ILE A 182 -5.20 2.76 -10.38
N CYS A 183 -4.64 2.62 -11.58
CA CYS A 183 -4.79 3.63 -12.64
C CYS A 183 -6.25 3.84 -13.01
N HIS A 184 -6.98 2.75 -13.28
CA HIS A 184 -8.39 2.83 -13.65
C HIS A 184 -9.24 3.51 -12.56
N ASN A 185 -9.09 3.09 -11.31
CA ASN A 185 -9.88 3.61 -10.20
C ASN A 185 -9.49 5.05 -9.82
N ARG A 186 -8.22 5.42 -10.01
CA ARG A 186 -7.79 6.81 -9.89
C ARG A 186 -8.47 7.70 -10.93
N ASP A 187 -8.52 7.28 -12.19
CA ASP A 187 -9.16 8.06 -13.25
C ASP A 187 -10.65 8.25 -12.97
N VAL A 188 -11.35 7.18 -12.56
CA VAL A 188 -12.76 7.24 -12.16
C VAL A 188 -12.97 8.17 -10.96
N PHE A 189 -12.15 8.03 -9.91
CA PHE A 189 -12.20 8.89 -8.72
C PHE A 189 -12.03 10.37 -9.10
N LEU A 190 -11.07 10.70 -9.97
CA LEU A 190 -10.78 12.07 -10.37
C LEU A 190 -11.89 12.74 -11.21
N MET A 191 -12.91 12.00 -11.68
CA MET A 191 -14.03 12.59 -12.41
C MET A 191 -14.98 13.40 -11.51
N ASN A 192 -15.09 13.05 -10.22
CA ASN A 192 -16.04 13.69 -9.30
C ASN A 192 -15.53 13.83 -7.86
N TYR A 193 -14.21 13.72 -7.64
CA TYR A 193 -13.61 13.79 -6.30
C TYR A 193 -13.81 15.11 -5.54
N VAL A 194 -14.21 16.20 -6.22
CA VAL A 194 -14.53 17.50 -5.62
C VAL A 194 -16.00 17.68 -5.28
N GLU A 195 -16.86 16.75 -5.70
CA GLU A 195 -18.30 16.83 -5.46
C GLU A 195 -18.59 16.61 -3.97
N ILE A 196 -19.27 17.58 -3.36
CA ILE A 196 -19.57 17.62 -1.91
C ILE A 196 -21.06 17.57 -1.58
N GLY A 197 -21.94 17.62 -2.59
CA GLY A 197 -23.39 17.75 -2.42
C GLY A 197 -23.83 19.18 -2.11
N HIS A 198 -25.12 19.46 -2.33
CA HIS A 198 -25.72 20.79 -2.11
C HIS A 198 -26.74 20.85 -0.97
N SER A 199 -26.91 19.74 -0.24
CA SER A 199 -27.80 19.58 0.91
C SER A 199 -27.23 18.54 1.86
N TYR A 200 -27.74 18.49 3.09
CA TYR A 200 -27.34 17.48 4.08
C TYR A 200 -27.56 16.06 3.53
N THR A 201 -28.73 15.81 2.93
CA THR A 201 -29.10 14.52 2.37
C THR A 201 -28.12 14.08 1.28
N LEU A 202 -27.85 14.94 0.29
CA LEU A 202 -26.96 14.57 -0.80
C LEU A 202 -25.50 14.43 -0.34
N ALA A 203 -25.02 15.30 0.55
CA ALA A 203 -23.69 15.15 1.13
C ALA A 203 -23.55 13.83 1.89
N LYS A 204 -24.62 13.37 2.55
CA LYS A 204 -24.65 12.10 3.28
C LYS A 204 -24.65 10.90 2.32
N GLU A 205 -25.42 10.95 1.25
CA GLU A 205 -25.42 9.93 0.19
C GLU A 205 -24.03 9.78 -0.43
N LEU A 206 -23.39 10.89 -0.83
CA LEU A 206 -22.03 10.89 -1.37
C LEU A 206 -21.01 10.32 -0.37
N GLN A 207 -21.14 10.66 0.92
CA GLN A 207 -20.30 10.09 1.98
C GLN A 207 -20.47 8.56 2.07
N GLU A 208 -21.69 8.05 2.00
CA GLU A 208 -21.97 6.61 2.10
C GLU A 208 -21.46 5.84 0.88
N GLU A 209 -21.65 6.38 -0.33
CA GLU A 209 -21.09 5.81 -1.56
C GLU A 209 -19.56 5.75 -1.52
N HIS A 210 -18.90 6.84 -1.10
CA HIS A 210 -17.45 6.91 -0.95
C HIS A 210 -16.93 5.93 0.11
N ASN A 211 -17.63 5.80 1.24
CA ASN A 211 -17.27 4.84 2.27
C ASN A 211 -17.36 3.39 1.75
N HIS A 212 -18.40 3.07 0.99
CA HIS A 212 -18.53 1.74 0.38
C HIS A 212 -17.37 1.46 -0.60
N PHE A 213 -17.01 2.44 -1.44
CA PHE A 213 -15.87 2.33 -2.35
C PHE A 213 -14.54 2.14 -1.61
N THR A 214 -14.29 2.91 -0.55
CA THR A 214 -13.07 2.81 0.27
C THR A 214 -12.97 1.45 0.96
N MET A 215 -14.08 0.94 1.51
CA MET A 215 -14.13 -0.40 2.11
C MET A 215 -13.87 -1.51 1.09
N SER A 216 -14.43 -1.40 -0.12
CA SER A 216 -14.15 -2.35 -1.22
C SER A 216 -12.66 -2.36 -1.60
N SER A 217 -12.02 -1.19 -1.56
CA SER A 217 -10.59 -1.01 -1.86
C SER A 217 -9.66 -1.66 -0.83
N MET A 218 -10.14 -1.99 0.37
CA MET A 218 -9.34 -2.62 1.41
C MET A 218 -8.79 -4.00 1.01
N ASN A 219 -9.52 -4.74 0.17
CA ASN A 219 -9.03 -6.01 -0.37
C ASN A 219 -7.81 -5.83 -1.27
N VAL A 220 -7.76 -4.71 -2.01
CA VAL A 220 -6.62 -4.35 -2.87
C VAL A 220 -5.41 -4.02 -2.01
N TYR A 221 -5.60 -3.26 -0.93
CA TYR A 221 -4.53 -2.97 0.03
C TYR A 221 -3.88 -4.24 0.58
N VAL A 222 -4.70 -5.21 1.01
CA VAL A 222 -4.22 -6.50 1.52
C VAL A 222 -3.43 -7.26 0.43
N ASN A 223 -3.93 -7.24 -0.80
CA ASN A 223 -3.26 -7.90 -1.92
C ASN A 223 -1.90 -7.26 -2.24
N ILE A 224 -1.83 -5.93 -2.27
CA ILE A 224 -0.57 -5.20 -2.49
C ILE A 224 0.45 -5.56 -1.40
N ASN A 225 0.06 -5.55 -0.12
CA ASN A 225 0.96 -5.94 0.96
C ASN A 225 1.47 -7.38 0.82
N ARG A 226 0.63 -8.30 0.36
CA ARG A 226 1.04 -9.69 0.08
C ARG A 226 2.08 -9.75 -1.05
N ILE A 227 1.88 -8.99 -2.13
CA ILE A 227 2.83 -8.90 -3.25
C ILE A 227 4.17 -8.31 -2.77
N LEU A 228 4.14 -7.26 -1.96
CA LEU A 228 5.35 -6.65 -1.37
C LEU A 228 6.10 -7.63 -0.47
N ALA A 229 5.38 -8.43 0.34
CA ALA A 229 5.99 -9.50 1.14
C ALA A 229 6.62 -10.61 0.29
N VAL A 230 6.05 -10.94 -0.88
CA VAL A 230 6.69 -11.85 -1.84
C VAL A 230 7.98 -11.23 -2.40
N ALA A 231 7.95 -9.95 -2.81
CA ALA A 231 9.11 -9.23 -3.31
C ALA A 231 10.27 -9.22 -2.30
N THR A 232 9.97 -8.94 -1.03
CA THR A 232 10.98 -8.95 0.05
C THR A 232 11.64 -10.32 0.20
N ARG A 233 10.85 -11.40 0.25
CA ARG A 233 11.39 -12.77 0.36
C ARG A 233 12.25 -13.15 -0.84
N MET A 234 11.83 -12.79 -2.05
CA MET A 234 12.63 -13.01 -3.26
C MET A 234 13.99 -12.31 -3.14
N MET A 235 14.01 -11.05 -2.73
CA MET A 235 15.28 -10.32 -2.53
C MET A 235 16.16 -10.95 -1.44
N GLU A 236 15.60 -11.33 -0.30
CA GLU A 236 16.32 -11.95 0.82
C GLU A 236 16.94 -13.31 0.44
N SER A 237 16.29 -14.06 -0.44
CA SER A 237 16.83 -15.31 -1.00
C SER A 237 17.96 -15.14 -2.02
N GLY A 238 18.38 -13.90 -2.33
CA GLY A 238 19.45 -13.64 -3.29
C GLY A 238 19.02 -13.80 -4.75
N HIS A 239 17.76 -13.51 -5.07
CA HIS A 239 17.22 -13.62 -6.42
C HIS A 239 18.04 -12.79 -7.44
N TYR A 240 18.32 -13.35 -8.63
CA TYR A 240 19.20 -12.70 -9.62
C TYR A 240 18.71 -11.29 -10.05
N ALA A 241 17.40 -11.07 -10.09
CA ALA A 241 16.74 -9.81 -10.44
C ALA A 241 16.38 -8.90 -9.24
N SER A 242 17.05 -9.03 -8.08
CA SER A 242 16.67 -8.33 -6.84
C SER A 242 16.54 -6.81 -6.97
N SER A 243 17.39 -6.15 -7.76
CA SER A 243 17.35 -4.70 -7.98
C SER A 243 16.08 -4.26 -8.73
N HIS A 244 15.68 -5.01 -9.76
CA HIS A 244 14.45 -4.77 -10.52
C HIS A 244 13.21 -5.01 -9.66
N ILE A 245 13.17 -6.14 -8.93
CA ILE A 245 12.08 -6.47 -8.00
C ILE A 245 11.88 -5.32 -6.99
N ARG A 246 12.97 -4.81 -6.40
CA ARG A 246 12.92 -3.65 -5.49
C ARG A 246 12.31 -2.42 -6.14
N SER A 247 12.75 -2.10 -7.36
CA SER A 247 12.25 -0.94 -8.11
C SER A 247 10.74 -1.03 -8.37
N VAL A 248 10.27 -2.18 -8.86
CA VAL A 248 8.84 -2.40 -9.14
C VAL A 248 8.01 -2.38 -7.86
N ALA A 249 8.46 -3.05 -6.80
CA ALA A 249 7.78 -3.09 -5.50
C ALA A 249 7.63 -1.67 -4.91
N ASN A 250 8.71 -0.87 -4.91
CA ASN A 250 8.67 0.51 -4.43
C ASN A 250 7.72 1.39 -5.25
N ARG A 251 7.66 1.20 -6.56
CA ARG A 251 6.71 1.93 -7.43
C ARG A 251 5.27 1.56 -7.13
N LEU A 252 4.98 0.28 -6.90
CA LEU A 252 3.64 -0.19 -6.56
C LEU A 252 3.19 0.35 -5.20
N ASP A 253 4.05 0.25 -4.18
CA ASP A 253 3.79 0.79 -2.83
C ASP A 253 3.52 2.30 -2.87
N ARG A 254 4.35 3.04 -3.61
CA ARG A 254 4.19 4.48 -3.80
C ARG A 254 2.87 4.83 -4.49
N ALA A 255 2.56 4.18 -5.61
CA ALA A 255 1.32 4.43 -6.36
C ALA A 255 0.07 4.17 -5.51
N TRP A 256 0.08 3.11 -4.70
CA TRP A 256 -1.00 2.84 -3.77
C TRP A 256 -1.12 3.91 -2.68
N LYS A 257 -0.02 4.29 -2.03
CA LYS A 257 -0.02 5.32 -0.97
C LYS A 257 -0.52 6.66 -1.46
N GLU A 258 -0.12 7.06 -2.66
CA GLU A 258 -0.60 8.29 -3.29
C GLU A 258 -2.11 8.22 -3.54
N PHE A 259 -2.62 7.12 -4.10
CA PHE A 259 -4.06 6.96 -4.31
C PHE A 259 -4.84 6.93 -2.99
N ALA A 260 -4.36 6.17 -1.99
CA ALA A 260 -4.98 6.07 -0.67
C ALA A 260 -5.04 7.42 0.05
N ALA A 261 -4.00 8.26 -0.06
CA ALA A 261 -4.02 9.61 0.50
C ALA A 261 -5.19 10.44 -0.07
N GLY A 262 -5.47 10.35 -1.38
CA GLY A 262 -6.64 11.03 -1.96
C GLY A 262 -7.98 10.50 -1.44
N LEU A 263 -8.09 9.19 -1.18
CA LEU A 263 -9.29 8.60 -0.58
C LEU A 263 -9.50 9.09 0.85
N ASP A 264 -8.42 9.19 1.63
CA ASP A 264 -8.46 9.67 3.01
C ASP A 264 -8.89 11.15 3.06
N GLU A 265 -8.31 12.00 2.21
CA GLU A 265 -8.71 13.41 2.11
C GLU A 265 -10.17 13.58 1.67
N ARG A 266 -10.64 12.80 0.68
CA ARG A 266 -12.05 12.86 0.26
C ARG A 266 -12.99 12.40 1.38
N THR A 267 -12.58 11.41 2.18
CA THR A 267 -13.34 10.97 3.36
C THR A 267 -13.51 12.11 4.36
N ALA A 268 -12.43 12.84 4.64
CA ALA A 268 -12.46 14.00 5.52
C ALA A 268 -13.35 15.12 4.97
N VAL A 269 -13.22 15.46 3.68
CA VAL A 269 -14.03 16.49 3.01
C VAL A 269 -15.52 16.16 3.05
N LEU A 270 -15.92 14.92 2.75
CA LEU A 270 -17.33 14.52 2.78
C LEU A 270 -17.90 14.56 4.21
N ALA A 271 -17.11 14.21 5.22
CA ALA A 271 -17.50 14.37 6.62
C ALA A 271 -17.71 15.85 7.00
N LEU A 272 -16.81 16.73 6.57
CA LEU A 272 -16.95 18.18 6.75
C LEU A 272 -18.16 18.73 5.99
N SER A 273 -18.45 18.21 4.79
CA SER A 273 -19.62 18.62 4.00
C SER A 273 -20.93 18.26 4.71
N VAL A 274 -21.05 17.02 5.20
CA VAL A 274 -22.20 16.58 5.99
C VAL A 274 -22.40 17.46 7.22
N LEU A 275 -21.32 17.75 7.95
CA LEU A 275 -21.39 18.61 9.13
C LEU A 275 -21.82 20.04 8.79
N PHE A 276 -21.23 20.64 7.75
CA PHE A 276 -21.56 21.99 7.32
C PHE A 276 -23.03 22.11 6.91
N HIS A 277 -23.51 21.22 6.02
CA HIS A 277 -24.89 21.26 5.56
C HIS A 277 -25.89 20.99 6.69
N HIS A 278 -25.57 20.04 7.60
CA HIS A 278 -26.40 19.79 8.77
C HIS A 278 -26.58 21.04 9.65
N LYS A 279 -25.46 21.73 9.95
CA LYS A 279 -25.48 22.95 10.75
C LYS A 279 -26.16 24.12 10.02
N ALA A 280 -25.93 24.24 8.72
CA ALA A 280 -26.54 25.27 7.89
C ALA A 280 -28.07 25.14 7.85
N GLU A 281 -28.58 23.93 7.61
CA GLU A 281 -30.02 23.64 7.61
C GLU A 281 -30.62 23.86 9.00
N GLN A 282 -29.99 23.37 10.07
CA GLN A 282 -30.41 23.64 11.46
C GLN A 282 -30.49 25.13 11.77
N TYR A 283 -29.55 25.93 11.28
CA TYR A 283 -29.58 27.38 11.46
C TYR A 283 -30.84 27.96 10.80
N VAL A 284 -31.10 27.59 9.54
CA VAL A 284 -32.25 28.08 8.76
C VAL A 284 -33.58 27.66 9.39
N GLU A 285 -33.70 26.43 9.89
CA GLU A 285 -34.87 25.95 10.62
C GLU A 285 -35.16 26.79 11.88
N ASN A 286 -34.12 27.20 12.60
CA ASN A 286 -34.25 28.00 13.82
C ASN A 286 -34.56 29.49 13.56
N VAL A 287 -34.29 30.01 12.35
CA VAL A 287 -34.57 31.41 11.99
C VAL A 287 -36.01 31.80 12.29
N GLY A 288 -36.98 30.95 11.93
CA GLY A 288 -38.40 31.22 12.16
C GLY A 288 -38.72 31.40 13.64
N THR A 289 -38.19 30.50 14.48
CA THR A 289 -38.36 30.53 15.95
C THR A 289 -37.75 31.78 16.57
N TRP A 290 -36.52 32.14 16.18
CA TRP A 290 -35.87 33.37 16.68
C TRP A 290 -36.59 34.63 16.22
N ASN A 291 -37.11 34.64 14.99
CA ASN A 291 -37.89 35.77 14.49
C ASN A 291 -39.18 35.95 15.30
N GLN A 292 -39.91 34.86 15.57
CA GLN A 292 -41.11 34.88 16.40
C GLN A 292 -40.79 35.32 17.85
N ALA A 293 -39.67 34.88 18.43
CA ALA A 293 -39.26 35.31 19.76
C ALA A 293 -39.02 36.84 19.83
N CYS A 294 -38.47 37.44 18.78
CA CYS A 294 -38.29 38.89 18.70
C CYS A 294 -39.62 39.65 18.49
N GLU A 295 -40.48 39.15 17.61
CA GLU A 295 -41.73 39.82 17.22
C GLU A 295 -42.81 39.68 18.29
N ASN A 296 -43.10 38.45 18.73
CA ASN A 296 -44.27 38.11 19.53
C ASN A 296 -44.11 38.32 21.04
N MET A 297 -42.89 38.60 21.52
CA MET A 297 -42.68 38.88 22.94
C MET A 297 -43.47 40.14 23.36
N SER A 298 -44.53 39.96 24.13
CA SER A 298 -45.25 41.09 24.71
C SER A 298 -44.34 41.79 25.71
N ILE A 299 -44.36 43.13 25.74
CA ILE A 299 -43.56 43.90 26.68
C ILE A 299 -44.32 43.94 28.01
N PRO A 300 -43.83 43.28 29.09
CA PRO A 300 -44.53 43.23 30.35
C PRO A 300 -44.60 44.60 31.02
N SER A 301 -45.54 44.75 31.96
CA SER A 301 -45.69 45.98 32.74
C SER A 301 -44.99 45.93 34.09
N GLU A 302 -44.74 44.75 34.63
CA GLU A 302 -44.11 44.54 35.94
C GLU A 302 -42.59 44.45 35.80
N ILE A 303 -41.85 45.05 36.75
CA ILE A 303 -40.38 45.13 36.73
C ILE A 303 -39.75 43.73 36.69
N MET A 304 -40.16 42.82 37.58
CA MET A 304 -39.62 41.46 37.61
C MET A 304 -39.86 40.69 36.30
N LEU A 305 -41.04 40.87 35.69
CA LEU A 305 -41.35 40.23 34.40
C LEU A 305 -40.55 40.86 33.24
N LEU A 306 -40.24 42.15 33.30
CA LEU A 306 -39.37 42.84 32.35
C LEU A 306 -37.93 42.34 32.43
N GLU A 307 -37.38 42.20 33.63
CA GLU A 307 -36.03 41.63 33.84
C GLU A 307 -35.94 40.21 33.31
N SER A 308 -36.94 39.37 33.62
CA SER A 308 -37.04 38.01 33.09
C SER A 308 -37.12 37.99 31.56
N ALA A 309 -37.94 38.85 30.95
CA ALA A 309 -38.05 38.98 29.50
C ALA A 309 -36.74 39.45 28.85
N ILE A 310 -35.99 40.36 29.49
CA ILE A 310 -34.67 40.81 29.02
C ILE A 310 -33.66 39.65 29.04
N HIS A 311 -33.61 38.90 30.13
CA HIS A 311 -32.74 37.72 30.22
C HIS A 311 -33.10 36.67 29.17
N GLN A 312 -34.39 36.37 28.99
CA GLN A 312 -34.83 35.44 27.94
C GLN A 312 -34.45 35.92 26.54
N HIS A 313 -34.64 37.21 26.25
CA HIS A 313 -34.27 37.82 24.97
C HIS A 313 -32.75 37.78 24.71
N GLN A 314 -31.94 37.97 25.76
CA GLN A 314 -30.48 37.83 25.69
C GLN A 314 -30.07 36.37 25.40
N ASN A 315 -30.66 35.39 26.08
CA ASN A 315 -30.38 33.97 25.87
C ASN A 315 -30.69 33.52 24.42
N HIS A 316 -31.77 34.03 23.81
CA HIS A 316 -32.09 33.73 22.42
C HIS A 316 -31.05 34.26 21.44
N TYR A 317 -30.46 35.43 21.70
CA TYR A 317 -29.39 35.98 20.87
C TYR A 317 -28.09 35.20 21.02
N GLU A 318 -27.73 34.82 22.26
CA GLU A 318 -26.56 33.96 22.49
C GLU A 318 -26.67 32.62 21.77
N SER A 319 -27.86 32.00 21.80
CA SER A 319 -28.15 30.78 21.03
C SER A 319 -27.99 30.99 19.52
N MET A 320 -28.48 32.10 18.98
CA MET A 320 -28.31 32.46 17.56
C MET A 320 -26.83 32.67 17.19
N CYS A 321 -26.07 33.39 18.02
CA CYS A 321 -24.64 33.63 17.80
C CYS A 321 -23.82 32.34 17.88
N GLN A 322 -24.15 31.45 18.81
CA GLN A 322 -23.53 30.13 18.91
C GLN A 322 -23.78 29.33 17.63
N ALA A 323 -25.03 29.22 17.19
CA ALA A 323 -25.38 28.49 15.98
C ALA A 323 -24.68 29.07 14.73
N TYR A 324 -24.60 30.40 14.61
CA TYR A 324 -23.85 31.05 13.54
C TYR A 324 -22.36 30.71 13.57
N THR A 325 -21.74 30.74 14.76
CA THR A 325 -20.33 30.42 14.95
C THR A 325 -20.04 28.96 14.57
N GLU A 326 -20.92 28.02 14.93
CA GLU A 326 -20.80 26.62 14.55
C GLU A 326 -20.84 26.43 13.03
N VAL A 327 -21.78 27.07 12.33
CA VAL A 327 -21.84 27.04 10.85
C VAL A 327 -20.58 27.66 10.24
N TYR A 328 -20.15 28.82 10.74
CA TYR A 328 -18.98 29.52 10.21
C TYR A 328 -17.69 28.69 10.35
N ASN A 329 -17.51 28.03 11.49
CA ASN A 329 -16.36 27.14 11.71
C ASN A 329 -16.41 25.93 10.77
N ALA A 330 -17.58 25.31 10.59
CA ALA A 330 -17.76 24.21 9.65
C ALA A 330 -17.50 24.64 8.20
N TYR A 331 -17.96 25.82 7.81
CA TYR A 331 -17.69 26.47 6.51
C TYR A 331 -16.18 26.61 6.24
N GLN A 332 -15.43 27.19 7.18
CA GLN A 332 -13.98 27.37 7.06
C GLN A 332 -13.26 26.03 6.95
N SER A 333 -13.67 25.06 7.77
CA SER A 333 -13.07 23.73 7.80
C SER A 333 -13.28 23.01 6.47
N LEU A 334 -14.49 23.09 5.90
CA LEU A 334 -14.83 22.49 4.62
C LEU A 334 -14.03 23.11 3.46
N LEU A 335 -13.91 24.45 3.39
CA LEU A 335 -13.12 25.09 2.34
C LEU A 335 -11.63 24.73 2.43
N ASN A 336 -11.07 24.69 3.64
CA ASN A 336 -9.69 24.25 3.85
C ASN A 336 -9.49 22.78 3.46
N GLY A 337 -10.45 21.91 3.80
CA GLY A 337 -10.41 20.50 3.40
C GLY A 337 -10.47 20.32 1.89
N LEU A 338 -11.32 21.09 1.20
CA LEU A 338 -11.40 21.09 -0.27
C LEU A 338 -10.07 21.51 -0.92
N ASP A 339 -9.42 22.54 -0.40
CA ASP A 339 -8.12 22.99 -0.90
C ASP A 339 -7.04 21.92 -0.72
N LEU A 340 -6.99 21.29 0.45
CA LEU A 340 -6.06 20.19 0.73
C LEU A 340 -6.30 18.98 -0.19
N LEU A 341 -7.56 18.59 -0.40
CA LEU A 341 -7.92 17.49 -1.29
C LEU A 341 -7.45 17.75 -2.72
N VAL A 342 -7.72 18.95 -3.25
CA VAL A 342 -7.26 19.36 -4.57
C VAL A 342 -5.73 19.34 -4.64
N GLN A 343 -5.04 19.86 -3.63
CA GLN A 343 -3.57 19.84 -3.57
C GLN A 343 -3.01 18.41 -3.60
N VAL A 344 -3.58 17.49 -2.82
CA VAL A 344 -3.14 16.08 -2.79
C VAL A 344 -3.36 15.42 -4.15
N CYS A 345 -4.53 15.59 -4.76
CA CYS A 345 -4.87 14.98 -6.05
C CYS A 345 -4.13 15.57 -7.25
N LEU A 346 -3.82 16.88 -7.22
CA LEU A 346 -3.00 17.55 -8.24
C LEU A 346 -1.54 17.07 -8.23
N ASN A 347 -1.03 16.72 -7.06
CA ASN A 347 0.32 16.22 -6.89
C ASN A 347 0.47 14.74 -7.25
N PHE A 348 -0.61 14.07 -7.68
CA PHE A 348 -0.49 12.71 -8.16
C PHE A 348 0.42 12.67 -9.40
N PRO A 349 1.53 11.90 -9.37
CA PRO A 349 2.41 11.78 -10.52
C PRO A 349 1.64 11.24 -11.73
N PRO A 350 2.16 11.42 -12.96
CA PRO A 350 1.57 10.80 -14.13
C PRO A 350 1.37 9.29 -13.89
N PRO A 351 0.30 8.69 -14.43
CA PRO A 351 -0.02 7.29 -14.19
C PRO A 351 1.24 6.45 -14.44
N PRO A 352 1.57 5.49 -13.54
CA PRO A 352 2.78 4.71 -13.65
C PRO A 352 2.83 4.08 -15.05
N SER A 353 3.79 4.52 -15.87
CA SER A 353 4.06 3.91 -17.15
C SER A 353 4.35 2.42 -16.93
N ARG A 354 3.81 1.57 -17.80
CA ARG A 354 4.01 0.11 -17.76
C ARG A 354 5.48 -0.17 -17.43
N PRO A 355 5.80 -0.98 -16.39
CA PRO A 355 7.19 -1.19 -16.03
C PRO A 355 7.96 -1.65 -17.28
N PRO A 356 9.10 -1.01 -17.60
CA PRO A 356 9.87 -1.45 -18.75
C PRO A 356 10.19 -2.93 -18.54
N ARG A 357 9.75 -3.77 -19.49
CA ARG A 357 10.23 -5.16 -19.56
C ARG A 357 11.74 -5.06 -19.78
N ILE A 358 12.53 -5.23 -18.72
CA ILE A 358 13.97 -5.33 -18.86
C ILE A 358 14.21 -6.70 -19.50
N HIS A 359 14.47 -6.70 -20.81
CA HIS A 359 15.00 -7.88 -21.48
C HIS A 359 16.36 -8.19 -20.85
N TYR A 360 16.45 -9.31 -20.15
CA TYR A 360 17.71 -9.84 -19.64
C TYR A 360 18.44 -10.55 -20.78
N THR A 361 18.84 -9.82 -21.80
CA THR A 361 19.88 -10.23 -22.74
C THR A 361 21.01 -9.20 -22.65
N ASN A 362 22.23 -9.70 -22.56
CA ASN A 362 23.49 -9.03 -22.25
C ASN A 362 23.62 -7.52 -22.56
N ILE A 363 24.30 -6.83 -21.64
CA ILE A 363 24.88 -5.47 -21.73
C ILE A 363 25.25 -5.08 -23.19
N THR A 364 24.65 -4.01 -23.71
CA THR A 364 25.36 -3.01 -24.55
C THR A 364 24.64 -1.66 -24.52
N ILE A 365 25.40 -0.59 -24.28
CA ILE A 365 25.02 0.82 -24.42
C ILE A 365 24.82 1.15 -25.90
N ILE A 366 23.67 1.70 -26.32
CA ILE A 366 23.56 2.60 -27.50
C ILE A 366 22.41 3.60 -27.31
N ASN A 367 22.75 4.89 -27.38
CA ASN A 367 21.84 6.00 -27.70
C ASN A 367 21.38 5.90 -29.16
N THR A 368 20.08 6.08 -29.44
CA THR A 368 19.63 6.71 -30.70
C THR A 368 18.19 7.20 -30.59
N ASP A 369 18.02 8.43 -31.05
CA ASP A 369 16.77 9.11 -31.40
C ASP A 369 15.82 8.25 -32.26
N GLY A 370 14.52 8.51 -32.13
CA GLY A 370 13.51 7.99 -33.04
C GLY A 370 12.14 8.53 -32.68
N GLY A 371 11.71 9.58 -33.38
CA GLY A 371 10.39 10.17 -33.24
C GLY A 371 9.27 9.17 -33.56
N GLY A 372 8.31 9.09 -32.64
CA GLY A 372 7.02 8.44 -32.84
C GLY A 372 5.94 9.46 -32.55
N SER A 373 5.30 9.94 -33.61
CA SER A 373 4.13 10.80 -33.56
C SER A 373 2.95 10.02 -32.99
N ASP A 374 2.69 10.19 -31.69
CA ASP A 374 1.46 9.71 -31.07
C ASP A 374 0.37 10.75 -31.20
N SER A 375 -0.65 10.31 -31.94
CA SER A 375 -1.93 10.95 -32.16
C SER A 375 -2.51 11.42 -30.83
N SER A 376 -2.67 12.73 -30.72
CA SER A 376 -3.35 13.43 -29.63
C SER A 376 -4.80 12.94 -29.51
N ALA A 377 -5.03 11.90 -28.72
CA ALA A 377 -6.32 11.67 -28.11
C ALA A 377 -6.55 12.85 -27.16
N SER A 378 -7.49 13.71 -27.54
CA SER A 378 -8.01 14.80 -26.73
C SER A 378 -8.71 14.21 -25.50
N SER A 379 -7.93 13.77 -24.52
CA SER A 379 -8.41 13.66 -23.16
C SER A 379 -8.65 15.08 -22.69
N ARG A 380 -9.92 15.50 -22.62
CA ARG A 380 -10.30 16.61 -21.75
C ARG A 380 -9.87 16.19 -20.35
N GLY A 381 -8.66 16.55 -19.96
CA GLY A 381 -8.24 16.42 -18.58
C GLY A 381 -9.28 17.12 -17.70
N PRO A 382 -9.55 16.60 -16.48
CA PRO A 382 -10.31 17.35 -15.49
C PRO A 382 -9.70 18.74 -15.41
N ASN A 383 -10.52 19.80 -15.38
CA ASN A 383 -10.01 21.14 -15.16
C ASN A 383 -10.14 21.40 -13.66
N PRO A 384 -9.11 21.07 -12.85
CA PRO A 384 -9.19 21.14 -11.39
C PRO A 384 -9.58 22.53 -10.86
N ALA A 385 -9.32 23.59 -11.63
CA ALA A 385 -9.75 24.95 -11.31
C ALA A 385 -11.26 25.17 -11.52
N ALA A 386 -11.88 24.52 -12.51
CA ALA A 386 -13.32 24.52 -12.69
C ALA A 386 -14.02 23.64 -11.64
N ASP A 387 -13.40 22.51 -11.30
CA ASP A 387 -13.93 21.49 -10.39
C ASP A 387 -13.96 21.99 -8.92
N TYR A 388 -12.93 22.71 -8.46
CA TYR A 388 -12.95 23.41 -7.16
C TYR A 388 -14.00 24.54 -7.11
N SER A 389 -14.24 25.22 -8.23
CA SER A 389 -15.04 26.44 -8.27
C SER A 389 -16.53 26.21 -7.98
N GLU A 390 -17.08 25.06 -8.34
CA GLU A 390 -18.52 24.78 -8.18
C GLU A 390 -18.88 24.49 -6.72
N GLY A 391 -18.19 23.54 -6.08
CA GLY A 391 -18.42 23.19 -4.67
C GLY A 391 -18.13 24.36 -3.73
N ALA A 392 -17.02 25.07 -3.94
CA ALA A 392 -16.69 26.26 -3.16
C ALA A 392 -17.70 27.39 -3.35
N SER A 393 -18.19 27.61 -4.57
CA SER A 393 -19.21 28.62 -4.86
C SER A 393 -20.53 28.33 -4.15
N HIS A 394 -20.99 27.07 -4.13
CA HIS A 394 -22.18 26.66 -3.39
C HIS A 394 -22.03 26.93 -1.88
N VAL A 395 -20.91 26.50 -1.29
CA VAL A 395 -20.60 26.71 0.13
C VAL A 395 -20.60 28.21 0.48
N LEU A 396 -20.03 29.05 -0.40
CA LEU A 396 -20.07 30.52 -0.27
C LEU A 396 -21.49 31.09 -0.37
N ALA A 397 -22.33 30.56 -1.26
CA ALA A 397 -23.71 31.01 -1.40
C ALA A 397 -24.52 30.72 -0.12
N VAL A 398 -24.36 29.52 0.46
CA VAL A 398 -25.04 29.13 1.71
C VAL A 398 -24.60 30.00 2.89
N ILE A 399 -23.30 30.23 3.08
CA ILE A 399 -22.84 31.08 4.19
C ILE A 399 -23.30 32.54 4.04
N HIS A 400 -23.36 33.07 2.80
CA HIS A 400 -23.92 34.40 2.56
C HIS A 400 -25.42 34.48 2.87
N GLN A 401 -26.18 33.44 2.52
CA GLN A 401 -27.59 33.35 2.90
C GLN A 401 -27.75 33.36 4.42
N ILE A 402 -26.95 32.57 5.15
CA ILE A 402 -26.98 32.52 6.62
C ILE A 402 -26.59 33.86 7.24
N LEU A 403 -25.56 34.52 6.71
CA LEU A 403 -25.14 35.86 7.15
C LEU A 403 -26.28 36.89 6.98
N ASN A 404 -27.03 36.82 5.89
CA ASN A 404 -28.17 37.71 5.66
C ASN A 404 -29.29 37.48 6.70
N HIS A 405 -29.61 36.22 7.01
CA HIS A 405 -30.56 35.89 8.08
C HIS A 405 -30.07 36.38 9.44
N HIS A 406 -28.79 36.16 9.75
CA HIS A 406 -28.17 36.60 11.00
C HIS A 406 -28.28 38.11 11.20
N ARG A 407 -27.90 38.91 10.20
CA ARG A 407 -27.99 40.38 10.25
C ARG A 407 -29.43 40.87 10.41
N SER A 408 -30.38 40.24 9.71
CA SER A 408 -31.81 40.57 9.81
C SER A 408 -32.35 40.32 11.22
N LEU A 409 -32.03 39.15 11.81
CA LEU A 409 -32.42 38.80 13.17
C LEU A 409 -31.75 39.70 14.21
N GLU A 410 -30.46 39.99 14.06
CA GLU A 410 -29.73 40.90 14.95
C GLU A 410 -30.36 42.29 14.98
N HIS A 411 -30.78 42.82 13.83
CA HIS A 411 -31.46 44.11 13.76
C HIS A 411 -32.80 44.11 14.51
N ARG A 412 -33.61 43.05 14.34
CA ARG A 412 -34.89 42.89 15.06
C ARG A 412 -34.67 42.72 16.56
N TRP A 413 -33.70 41.91 16.92
CA TRP A 413 -33.30 41.69 18.30
C TRP A 413 -32.88 42.99 18.97
N LEU A 414 -32.04 43.80 18.33
CA LEU A 414 -31.59 45.09 18.86
C LEU A 414 -32.76 46.05 19.06
N THR A 415 -33.66 46.13 18.08
CA THR A 415 -34.88 46.95 18.18
C THR A 415 -35.74 46.56 19.38
N LYS A 416 -35.91 45.26 19.61
CA LYS A 416 -36.69 44.74 20.74
C LYS A 416 -35.98 44.98 22.08
N LYS A 417 -34.66 44.77 22.13
CA LYS A 417 -33.83 45.02 23.30
C LYS A 417 -33.97 46.46 23.79
N ILE A 418 -33.89 47.44 22.88
CA ILE A 418 -34.06 48.86 23.21
C ILE A 418 -35.44 49.10 23.85
N LYS A 419 -36.52 48.57 23.26
CA LYS A 419 -37.88 48.74 23.80
C LYS A 419 -38.06 48.15 25.20
N LEU A 420 -37.49 46.96 25.46
CA LEU A 420 -37.54 46.32 26.78
C LEU A 420 -36.81 47.16 27.84
N HIS A 421 -35.58 47.63 27.53
CA HIS A 421 -34.78 48.41 28.48
C HIS A 421 -35.39 49.80 28.72
N GLN A 422 -35.92 50.45 27.69
CA GLN A 422 -36.66 51.72 27.84
C GLN A 422 -37.89 51.54 28.73
N ARG A 423 -38.63 50.43 28.58
CA ARG A 423 -39.77 50.13 29.44
C ARG A 423 -39.35 49.89 30.88
N LEU A 424 -38.28 49.12 31.10
CA LEU A 424 -37.75 48.87 32.45
C LEU A 424 -37.33 50.18 33.13
N ALA A 425 -36.55 51.01 32.44
CA ALA A 425 -36.14 52.32 32.94
C ALA A 425 -37.34 53.21 33.30
N LEU A 426 -38.38 53.23 32.46
CA LEU A 426 -39.61 53.98 32.75
C LEU A 426 -40.33 53.43 33.99
N ARG A 427 -40.37 52.11 34.20
CA ARG A 427 -41.02 51.50 35.36
C ARG A 427 -40.26 51.76 36.65
N LEU A 428 -38.93 51.65 36.64
CA LEU A 428 -38.08 52.01 37.77
C LEU A 428 -38.29 53.47 38.16
N PHE A 429 -38.23 54.39 37.20
CA PHE A 429 -38.51 55.81 37.46
C PHE A 429 -39.92 56.05 38.03
N GLN A 430 -40.94 55.33 37.56
CA GLN A 430 -42.30 55.44 38.12
C GLN A 430 -42.39 54.92 39.56
N GLU A 431 -41.66 53.85 39.89
CA GLU A 431 -41.54 53.31 41.25
C GLU A 431 -40.90 54.35 42.17
N ASP A 432 -39.79 54.95 41.74
CA ASP A 432 -39.06 55.96 42.50
C ASP A 432 -39.92 57.22 42.74
N VAL A 433 -40.57 57.74 41.70
CA VAL A 433 -41.50 58.87 41.82
C VAL A 433 -42.64 58.54 42.78
N LYS A 434 -43.19 57.32 42.72
CA LYS A 434 -44.25 56.90 43.63
C LYS A 434 -43.75 56.85 45.07
N GLN A 435 -42.56 56.30 45.32
CA GLN A 435 -41.96 56.28 46.66
C GLN A 435 -41.79 57.69 47.22
N VAL A 436 -41.32 58.64 46.40
CA VAL A 436 -41.20 60.06 46.78
C VAL A 436 -42.57 60.67 47.12
N LEU A 437 -43.59 60.44 46.27
CA LEU A 437 -44.95 60.95 46.51
C LEU A 437 -45.60 60.34 47.76
N ASP A 438 -45.47 59.03 47.95
CA ASP A 438 -45.97 58.33 49.14
C ASP A 438 -45.27 58.84 50.40
N TRP A 439 -43.97 59.14 50.32
CA TRP A 439 -43.24 59.75 51.43
C TRP A 439 -43.76 61.16 51.74
N LEU A 440 -43.95 62.00 50.72
CA LEU A 440 -44.52 63.35 50.89
C LEU A 440 -45.91 63.30 51.52
N ALA A 441 -46.78 62.40 51.08
CA ALA A 441 -48.14 62.27 51.60
C ALA A 441 -48.19 61.74 53.04
N ASN A 442 -47.39 60.72 53.35
CA ASN A 442 -47.42 60.03 54.65
C ASN A 442 -46.57 60.70 55.73
N HIS A 443 -45.48 61.36 55.34
CA HIS A 443 -44.57 62.01 56.29
C HIS A 443 -44.60 63.53 56.17
N GLY A 444 -44.51 64.08 54.95
CA GLY A 444 -44.51 65.53 54.70
C GLY A 444 -45.80 66.22 55.15
N GLU A 445 -46.92 65.86 54.54
CA GLU A 445 -48.23 66.46 54.84
C GLU A 445 -48.69 66.21 56.28
N VAL A 446 -48.31 65.07 56.87
CA VAL A 446 -48.59 64.76 58.27
C VAL A 446 -47.77 65.64 59.19
N PHE A 447 -46.49 65.89 58.87
CA PHE A 447 -45.63 66.79 59.61
C PHE A 447 -46.17 68.23 59.57
N LEU A 448 -46.56 68.72 58.38
CA LEU A 448 -47.13 70.07 58.21
C LEU A 448 -48.44 70.25 58.99
N ARG A 449 -49.34 69.26 58.97
CA ARG A 449 -50.60 69.30 59.73
C ARG A 449 -50.40 69.31 61.25
N LYS A 450 -49.44 68.54 61.76
CA LYS A 450 -49.19 68.42 63.21
C LYS A 450 -48.40 69.60 63.78
N ASN A 451 -47.58 70.28 62.98
CA ASN A 451 -46.65 71.31 63.44
C ASN A 451 -47.05 72.72 62.92
N THR A 452 -48.24 73.18 63.32
CA THR A 452 -48.77 74.51 62.92
C THR A 452 -48.49 75.63 63.92
N GLY A 453 -47.87 75.32 65.07
CA GLY A 453 -47.66 76.28 66.16
C GLY A 453 -46.17 76.59 66.41
N VAL A 454 -45.88 77.84 66.75
CA VAL A 454 -44.50 78.34 67.02
C VAL A 454 -44.06 78.13 68.49
N GLY A 455 -44.97 77.64 69.35
CA GLY A 455 -44.71 77.42 70.79
C GLY A 455 -45.03 78.65 71.64
N ARG A 456 -45.84 78.48 72.69
CA ARG A 456 -46.30 79.58 73.57
C ARG A 456 -45.30 79.95 74.68
N ASN A 457 -44.18 79.23 74.78
CA ASN A 457 -43.09 79.48 75.72
C ASN A 457 -41.77 78.92 75.16
N LEU A 458 -40.63 79.33 75.73
CA LEU A 458 -39.29 78.97 75.27
C LEU A 458 -39.07 77.44 75.20
N GLN A 459 -39.56 76.70 76.19
CA GLN A 459 -39.41 75.25 76.24
C GLN A 459 -40.12 74.57 75.06
N LYS A 460 -41.36 74.98 74.76
CA LYS A 460 -42.16 74.42 73.67
C LYS A 460 -41.66 74.87 72.29
N ALA A 461 -41.18 76.10 72.16
CA ALA A 461 -40.53 76.60 70.94
C ALA A 461 -39.26 75.81 70.60
N ARG A 462 -38.40 75.51 71.60
CA ARG A 462 -37.21 74.66 71.40
C ARG A 462 -37.55 73.23 70.99
N VAL A 463 -38.64 72.66 71.49
CA VAL A 463 -39.11 71.32 71.08
C VAL A 463 -39.57 71.32 69.63
N TYR A 464 -40.34 72.32 69.20
CA TYR A 464 -40.76 72.45 67.79
C TYR A 464 -39.58 72.71 66.85
N GLN A 465 -38.62 73.55 67.27
CA GLN A 465 -37.39 73.78 66.51
C GLN A 465 -36.61 72.48 66.28
N LYS A 466 -36.34 71.70 67.35
CA LYS A 466 -35.63 70.41 67.22
C LYS A 466 -36.39 69.41 66.34
N SER A 467 -37.72 69.38 66.44
CA SER A 467 -38.54 68.52 65.60
C SER A 467 -38.50 68.92 64.12
N HIS A 468 -38.39 70.22 63.83
CA HIS A 468 -38.24 70.74 62.47
C HIS A 468 -36.86 70.45 61.89
N GLU A 469 -35.79 70.75 62.64
CA GLU A 469 -34.41 70.42 62.26
C GLU A 469 -34.25 68.91 62.01
N HIS A 470 -34.89 68.06 62.83
CA HIS A 470 -34.88 66.61 62.60
C HIS A 470 -35.60 66.21 61.31
N PHE A 471 -36.78 66.77 61.05
CA PHE A 471 -37.54 66.48 59.83
C PHE A 471 -36.80 66.99 58.57
N GLU A 472 -36.20 68.17 58.64
CA GLU A 472 -35.38 68.75 57.57
C GLU A 472 -34.20 67.84 57.21
N ASN A 473 -33.47 67.32 58.21
CA ASN A 473 -32.38 66.37 57.98
C ASN A 473 -32.86 65.06 57.31
N VAL A 474 -34.05 64.57 57.64
CA VAL A 474 -34.62 63.36 57.01
C VAL A 474 -35.03 63.66 55.56
N ALA A 475 -35.68 64.81 55.33
CA ALA A 475 -36.07 65.25 53.99
C ALA A 475 -34.85 65.47 53.07
N GLN A 476 -33.76 66.03 53.61
CA GLN A 476 -32.54 66.30 52.86
C GLN A 476 -31.83 65.01 52.43
N LYS A 477 -31.84 63.95 53.25
CA LYS A 477 -31.28 62.65 52.88
C LYS A 477 -32.04 62.01 51.72
N LEU A 478 -33.37 62.06 51.74
CA LEU A 478 -34.20 61.55 50.65
C LEU A 478 -34.06 62.35 49.36
N SER A 479 -33.80 63.67 49.47
CA SER A 479 -33.49 64.50 48.30
C SER A 479 -32.17 64.14 47.64
N ILE A 480 -31.21 63.59 48.39
CA ILE A 480 -29.92 63.15 47.85
C ILE A 480 -30.09 61.80 47.16
N GLU A 481 -30.81 60.88 47.80
CA GLU A 481 -31.12 59.54 47.25
C GLU A 481 -32.03 59.58 46.00
N ALA A 482 -32.79 60.66 45.77
CA ALA A 482 -33.65 60.82 44.60
C ALA A 482 -32.95 61.47 43.37
N VAL A 483 -31.69 61.90 43.51
CA VAL A 483 -30.92 62.59 42.46
C VAL A 483 -29.78 61.74 41.89
N GLU A 484 -29.34 60.70 42.62
CA GLU A 484 -28.48 59.61 42.12
C GLU A 484 -29.32 58.56 41.39
#